data_AF-A0A1Q9P6N7-F1
#
_entry.id   AF-A0A1Q9P6N7-F1
#
_cell.length_a   1.000
_cell.length_b   1.000
_cell.length_c   1.000
_cell.angle_alpha   90.00
_cell.angle_beta   90.00
_cell.angle_gamma   90.00
#
_symmetry.space_group_name_H-M   'P 1'
#
loop_
_entity.id
_entity.type
_entity.pdbx_description
1 polymer ?
#
loop_
_entity_poly.entity_id
_entity_poly.type
_entity_poly.pdbx_seq_one_letter_code
_entity_poly.pdbx_strand_id
1 'polypeptide(L)'
;MSFEEHKHIILECVSCGLCQSNCPVYKQTNLESNSAKGKMSILYALLRGWLDWDEVAERMYECTTCQNCQATCLSGLDIATVIEAAREELVKRGYGNSISEDLAKNLRETHNPFGENPKKRERFKQLAEAE
;
A
#
# COMPACT_ATOMS: atom_id res chain seq x y z
N MET A 1 2.75 -1.89 13.31
CA MET A 1 3.70 -0.86 13.79
C MET A 1 3.11 0.48 13.37
N SER A 2 3.10 1.47 14.26
CA SER A 2 2.51 2.79 13.97
C SER A 2 3.37 3.57 12.95
N PHE A 3 2.74 4.50 12.22
CA PHE A 3 3.42 5.35 11.24
C PHE A 3 4.64 6.08 11.83
N GLU A 4 4.52 6.53 13.08
CA GLU A 4 5.53 7.27 13.84
C GLU A 4 6.78 6.43 14.14
N GLU A 5 6.67 5.11 14.25
CA GLU A 5 7.82 4.21 14.43
C GLU A 5 8.73 4.20 13.19
N HIS A 6 8.17 4.48 12.02
CA HIS A 6 8.88 4.49 10.74
C HIS A 6 9.43 5.88 10.34
N LYS A 7 9.31 6.89 11.21
CA LYS A 7 9.79 8.26 10.92
C LYS A 7 11.26 8.32 10.49
N HIS A 8 12.11 7.44 11.04
CA HIS A 8 13.53 7.41 10.73
C HIS A 8 13.77 7.09 9.24
N ILE A 9 13.02 6.14 8.68
CA ILE A 9 13.08 5.79 7.25
C ILE A 9 12.70 7.00 6.37
N ILE A 10 11.71 7.79 6.81
CA ILE A 10 11.29 9.00 6.12
C ILE A 10 12.39 10.07 6.13
N LEU A 11 13.03 10.27 7.28
CA LEU A 11 14.08 11.28 7.47
C LEU A 11 15.42 10.90 6.82
N GLU A 12 15.70 9.60 6.66
CA GLU A 12 16.91 9.09 6.01
C GLU A 12 16.84 9.11 4.48
N CYS A 13 15.65 9.29 3.90
CA CYS A 13 15.47 9.37 2.45
C CYS A 13 16.18 10.60 1.87
N VAL A 14 17.18 10.38 1.03
CA VAL A 14 17.93 11.44 0.32
C VAL A 14 17.30 11.89 -1.01
N SER A 15 16.09 11.41 -1.31
CA SER A 15 15.33 11.77 -2.52
C SER A 15 16.05 11.56 -3.87
N CYS A 16 16.93 10.56 -3.98
CA CYS A 16 17.77 10.34 -5.17
C CYS A 16 17.02 9.92 -6.45
N GLY A 17 15.82 9.35 -6.34
CA GLY A 17 14.97 9.00 -7.49
C GLY A 17 15.17 7.62 -8.12
N LEU A 18 16.07 6.77 -7.61
CA LEU A 18 16.21 5.40 -8.13
C LEU A 18 14.92 4.57 -8.00
N CYS A 19 14.21 4.73 -6.88
CA CYS A 19 12.94 4.08 -6.64
C CYS A 19 11.82 4.59 -7.57
N GLN A 20 11.90 5.83 -8.06
CA GLN A 20 10.95 6.40 -9.02
C GLN A 20 11.11 5.75 -10.40
N SER A 21 12.35 5.65 -10.90
CA SER A 21 12.65 5.01 -12.21
C SER A 21 12.21 3.54 -12.28
N ASN A 22 12.13 2.86 -11.14
CA ASN A 22 11.74 1.45 -11.04
C ASN A 22 10.28 1.24 -10.61
N CYS A 23 9.54 2.32 -10.32
CA CYS A 23 8.15 2.23 -9.91
C CYS A 23 7.23 1.95 -11.12
N PRO A 24 6.47 0.84 -11.14
CA PRO A 24 5.58 0.54 -12.26
C PRO A 24 4.42 1.54 -12.36
N VAL A 25 3.91 2.04 -11.23
CA VAL A 25 2.82 3.02 -11.19
C VAL A 25 3.26 4.36 -11.78
N TYR A 26 4.47 4.83 -11.44
CA TYR A 26 5.03 6.04 -12.03
C TYR A 26 5.20 5.90 -13.55
N LYS A 27 5.68 4.74 -14.04
CA LYS A 27 5.83 4.50 -15.49
C LYS A 27 4.51 4.61 -16.26
N GLN A 28 3.37 4.31 -15.62
CA GLN A 28 2.06 4.44 -16.24
C GLN A 28 1.45 5.84 -16.07
N THR A 29 1.65 6.46 -14.91
CA THR A 29 0.96 7.70 -14.55
C THR A 29 1.75 8.97 -14.86
N ASN A 30 3.09 8.88 -14.90
CA ASN A 30 4.03 10.01 -14.96
C ASN A 30 3.81 11.07 -13.86
N LEU A 31 3.11 10.73 -12.77
CA LEU A 31 2.87 11.61 -11.64
C LEU A 31 3.88 11.31 -10.53
N GLU A 32 4.72 12.28 -10.18
CA GLU A 32 5.74 12.09 -9.15
C GLU A 32 5.15 11.64 -7.81
N SER A 33 3.99 12.17 -7.43
CA SER A 33 3.23 11.79 -6.22
C SER A 33 2.86 10.30 -6.17
N ASN A 34 2.84 9.64 -7.33
CA ASN A 34 2.62 8.20 -7.43
C ASN A 34 3.89 7.37 -7.23
N SER A 35 5.05 7.95 -7.48
CA SER A 35 6.36 7.32 -7.29
C SER A 35 6.64 7.06 -5.81
N ALA A 36 7.53 6.11 -5.52
CA ALA A 36 7.97 5.85 -4.15
C ALA A 36 8.70 7.07 -3.56
N LYS A 37 9.50 7.79 -4.36
CA LYS A 37 10.16 9.03 -3.95
C LYS A 37 9.14 10.11 -3.59
N GLY A 38 8.16 10.35 -4.46
CA GLY A 38 7.12 11.34 -4.21
C GLY A 38 6.31 11.01 -2.96
N LYS A 39 6.00 9.73 -2.73
CA LYS A 39 5.37 9.28 -1.48
C LYS A 39 6.24 9.58 -0.26
N MET A 40 7.55 9.35 -0.30
CA MET A 40 8.43 9.74 0.82
C MET A 40 8.37 11.25 1.09
N SER A 41 8.32 12.08 0.05
CA SER A 41 8.14 13.54 0.22
C SER A 41 6.79 13.90 0.82
N ILE A 42 5.71 13.23 0.40
CA ILE A 42 4.36 13.41 0.95
C ILE A 42 4.34 13.01 2.44
N LEU A 43 4.89 11.84 2.77
CA LEU A 43 4.95 11.36 4.15
C LEU A 43 5.80 12.27 5.04
N TYR A 44 6.89 12.83 4.51
CA TYR A 44 7.66 13.86 5.20
C TYR A 44 6.83 15.12 5.47
N ALA A 45 6.04 15.58 4.49
CA ALA A 45 5.14 16.72 4.68
C ALA A 45 4.04 16.44 5.72
N LEU A 46 3.48 15.23 5.76
CA LEU A 46 2.55 14.80 6.81
C LEU A 46 3.21 14.83 8.19
N LEU A 47 4.44 14.30 8.33
CA LEU A 47 5.19 14.35 9.59
C LEU A 47 5.43 15.79 10.09
N ARG A 48 5.51 16.76 9.16
CA ARG A 48 5.68 18.18 9.48
C ARG A 48 4.35 18.91 9.73
N GLY A 49 3.21 18.26 9.50
CA GLY A 49 1.90 18.90 9.56
C GLY A 49 1.67 19.92 8.43
N TRP A 50 2.32 19.72 7.28
CA TRP A 50 2.17 20.59 6.11
C TRP A 50 1.08 20.15 5.15
N LEU A 51 0.61 18.90 5.28
CA LEU A 51 -0.48 18.31 4.53
C LEU A 51 -1.43 17.63 5.49
N ASP A 52 -2.69 17.55 5.10
CA ASP A 52 -3.70 16.77 5.78
C ASP A 52 -3.81 15.35 5.20
N TRP A 53 -4.34 14.42 6.01
CA TRP A 53 -4.35 12.99 5.68
C TRP A 53 -5.34 12.63 4.56
N ASP A 54 -6.43 13.38 4.42
CA ASP A 54 -7.42 13.20 3.37
C ASP A 54 -6.86 13.57 1.98
N GLU A 55 -6.01 14.60 1.90
CA GLU A 55 -5.38 15.05 0.65
C GLU A 55 -4.46 13.99 0.01
N VAL A 56 -3.92 13.09 0.82
CA VAL A 56 -2.86 12.14 0.41
C VAL A 56 -3.37 10.71 0.27
N ALA A 57 -4.60 10.42 0.73
CA ALA A 57 -5.15 9.08 0.82
C ALA A 57 -5.09 8.34 -0.51
N GLU A 58 -5.59 8.97 -1.58
CA GLU A 58 -5.60 8.42 -2.94
C GLU A 58 -4.19 8.02 -3.40
N ARG A 59 -3.22 8.93 -3.23
CA ARG A 59 -1.83 8.69 -3.61
C ARG A 59 -1.25 7.51 -2.85
N MET A 60 -1.55 7.35 -1.56
CA MET A 60 -1.08 6.19 -0.79
C MET A 60 -1.70 4.88 -1.27
N TYR A 61 -2.98 4.88 -1.67
CA TYR A 61 -3.65 3.68 -2.18
C TYR A 61 -3.25 3.28 -3.61
N GLU A 62 -2.66 4.18 -4.40
CA GLU A 62 -2.11 3.83 -5.72
C GLU A 62 -0.84 2.94 -5.66
N CYS A 63 -0.17 2.82 -4.52
CA CYS A 63 0.97 1.91 -4.38
C CYS A 63 0.56 0.43 -4.54
N THR A 64 1.24 -0.33 -5.40
CA THR A 64 0.97 -1.77 -5.55
C THR A 64 1.70 -2.66 -4.56
N THR A 65 2.44 -2.07 -3.61
CA THR A 65 3.28 -2.76 -2.61
C THR A 65 4.23 -3.81 -3.22
N CYS A 66 4.69 -3.59 -4.46
CA CYS A 66 5.58 -4.51 -5.19
C CYS A 66 7.04 -4.52 -4.71
N GLN A 67 7.42 -3.66 -3.76
CA GLN A 67 8.75 -3.58 -3.14
C GLN A 67 9.95 -3.28 -4.07
N ASN A 68 9.75 -2.99 -5.36
CA ASN A 68 10.83 -2.56 -6.28
C ASN A 68 11.64 -1.35 -5.74
N CYS A 69 10.99 -0.46 -5.00
CA CYS A 69 11.63 0.70 -4.40
C CYS A 69 12.67 0.31 -3.33
N GLN A 70 12.39 -0.72 -2.54
CA GLN A 70 13.31 -1.24 -1.53
C GLN A 70 14.47 -1.97 -2.19
N ALA A 71 14.19 -2.84 -3.17
CA ALA A 71 15.21 -3.59 -3.91
C ALA A 71 16.25 -2.71 -4.62
N THR A 72 15.89 -1.47 -4.95
CA THR A 72 16.75 -0.51 -5.69
C THR A 72 17.26 0.64 -4.83
N CYS A 73 16.90 0.70 -3.55
CA CYS A 73 17.31 1.78 -2.66
C CYS A 73 18.78 1.63 -2.25
N LEU A 74 19.63 2.60 -2.60
CA LEU A 74 21.03 2.62 -2.16
C LEU A 74 21.18 2.76 -0.64
N SER A 75 20.22 3.43 0.01
CA SER A 75 20.17 3.57 1.47
C SER A 75 19.54 2.37 2.17
N GLY A 76 19.09 1.35 1.44
CA GLY A 76 18.48 0.15 2.01
C GLY A 76 17.14 0.38 2.73
N LEU A 77 16.44 1.47 2.43
CA LEU A 77 15.22 1.87 3.12
C LEU A 77 14.04 0.97 2.76
N ASP A 78 13.33 0.49 3.78
CA ASP A 78 12.10 -0.28 3.64
C ASP A 78 10.88 0.63 3.38
N ILE A 79 10.86 1.23 2.19
CA ILE A 79 9.85 2.24 1.80
C ILE A 79 8.44 1.63 1.74
N ALA A 80 8.31 0.36 1.34
CA ALA A 80 7.00 -0.28 1.22
C ALA A 80 6.30 -0.39 2.58
N THR A 81 7.04 -0.81 3.61
CA THR A 81 6.52 -0.88 4.99
C THR A 81 6.06 0.47 5.51
N VAL A 82 6.78 1.57 5.20
CA VAL A 82 6.33 2.92 5.59
C VAL A 82 5.00 3.29 4.93
N ILE A 83 4.83 2.96 3.65
CA ILE A 83 3.58 3.21 2.91
C ILE A 83 2.43 2.38 3.49
N GLU A 84 2.69 1.12 3.88
CA GLU A 84 1.71 0.26 4.56
C GLU A 84 1.30 0.84 5.92
N ALA A 85 2.25 1.31 6.72
CA ALA A 85 1.96 1.98 7.99
C ALA A 85 1.14 3.28 7.80
N ALA A 86 1.42 4.05 6.75
CA ALA A 86 0.61 5.21 6.38
C ALA A 86 -0.83 4.82 5.99
N ARG A 87 -1.02 3.69 5.29
CA ARG A 87 -2.35 3.14 4.98
C ARG A 87 -3.10 2.70 6.23
N GLU A 88 -2.40 2.10 7.19
CA GLU A 88 -3.00 1.75 8.49
C GLU A 88 -3.51 3.01 9.20
N GLU A 89 -2.73 4.09 9.19
CA GLU A 89 -3.10 5.37 9.79
C GLU A 89 -4.29 6.04 9.07
N LEU A 90 -4.33 5.98 7.74
CA LEU A 90 -5.49 6.43 6.95
C LEU A 90 -6.77 5.70 7.34
N VAL A 91 -6.71 4.37 7.54
CA VAL A 91 -7.87 3.58 7.99
C VAL A 91 -8.33 4.03 9.39
N LYS A 92 -7.40 4.22 10.34
CA LYS A 92 -7.73 4.71 11.69
C LYS A 92 -8.43 6.08 11.68
N ARG A 93 -8.09 6.92 10.70
CA ARG A 93 -8.66 8.25 10.51
C ARG A 93 -9.97 8.28 9.73
N GLY A 94 -10.45 7.13 9.25
CA GLY A 94 -11.69 7.03 8.48
C GLY A 94 -11.53 7.28 6.98
N TYR A 95 -10.30 7.26 6.46
CA TYR A 95 -9.98 7.39 5.04
C TYR A 95 -9.65 6.05 4.38
N GLY A 96 -10.19 4.95 4.92
CA GLY A 96 -10.09 3.63 4.32
C GLY A 96 -10.71 3.58 2.93
N ASN A 97 -10.19 2.73 2.04
CA ASN A 97 -10.85 2.49 0.75
C ASN A 97 -11.97 1.44 0.91
N SER A 98 -13.10 1.67 0.26
CA SER A 98 -14.29 0.82 0.36
C SER A 98 -14.04 -0.63 -0.06
N ILE A 99 -13.17 -0.84 -1.06
CA ILE A 99 -12.81 -2.18 -1.56
C ILE A 99 -12.20 -3.03 -0.44
N SER A 100 -11.32 -2.45 0.38
CA SER A 100 -10.68 -3.16 1.51
C SER A 100 -11.68 -3.44 2.64
N GLU A 101 -12.64 -2.56 2.85
CA GLU A 101 -13.71 -2.77 3.83
C GLU A 101 -14.66 -3.90 3.41
N ASP A 102 -15.08 -3.90 2.14
CA ASP A 102 -15.87 -4.97 1.53
C ASP A 102 -15.13 -6.30 1.57
N LEU A 103 -13.83 -6.29 1.24
CA LEU A 103 -12.97 -7.46 1.33
C LEU A 103 -12.92 -8.01 2.76
N ALA A 104 -12.70 -7.15 3.76
CA ALA A 104 -12.68 -7.54 5.17
C ALA A 104 -14.03 -8.08 5.64
N LYS A 105 -15.14 -7.50 5.16
CA LYS A 105 -16.50 -8.01 5.42
C LYS A 105 -16.69 -9.40 4.80
N ASN A 106 -16.36 -9.58 3.51
CA ASN A 106 -16.47 -10.85 2.81
C ASN A 106 -15.67 -11.97 3.49
N LEU A 107 -14.45 -11.67 3.96
CA LEU A 107 -13.62 -12.62 4.69
C LEU A 107 -14.25 -13.06 6.02
N ARG A 108 -14.92 -12.15 6.73
CA ARG A 108 -15.62 -12.46 7.99
C ARG A 108 -16.89 -13.27 7.77
N GLU A 109 -17.67 -12.92 6.75
CA GLU A 109 -19.00 -13.50 6.51
C GLU A 109 -18.96 -14.79 5.68
N THR A 110 -18.10 -14.84 4.66
CA THR A 110 -18.07 -15.92 3.66
C THR A 110 -16.75 -16.68 3.63
N HIS A 111 -15.78 -16.29 4.48
CA HIS A 111 -14.45 -16.90 4.53
C HIS A 111 -13.72 -16.94 3.17
N ASN A 112 -14.06 -16.03 2.26
CA ASN A 112 -13.32 -15.77 1.02
C ASN A 112 -13.38 -14.28 0.67
N PRO A 113 -12.41 -13.79 -0.11
CA PRO A 113 -12.39 -12.40 -0.53
C PRO A 113 -13.52 -12.01 -1.49
N PHE A 114 -14.10 -12.98 -2.19
CA PHE A 114 -15.04 -12.75 -3.29
C PHE A 114 -16.52 -12.65 -2.85
N GLY A 115 -16.82 -12.87 -1.56
CA GLY A 115 -18.21 -12.89 -1.08
C GLY A 115 -19.02 -14.09 -1.59
N GLU A 116 -18.36 -15.12 -2.13
CA GLU A 116 -19.05 -16.26 -2.71
C GLU A 116 -19.49 -17.28 -1.65
N ASN A 117 -20.55 -18.04 -1.94
CA ASN A 117 -20.96 -19.16 -1.09
C ASN A 117 -19.82 -20.19 -0.95
N PRO A 118 -19.36 -20.51 0.28
CA PRO A 118 -18.29 -21.48 0.51
C PRO A 118 -18.52 -22.85 -0.14
N LYS A 119 -19.79 -23.29 -0.27
CA LYS A 119 -20.14 -24.57 -0.90
C LYS A 119 -19.74 -24.65 -2.37
N LYS A 120 -19.54 -23.53 -3.06
CA LYS A 120 -19.02 -23.54 -4.45
C LYS A 120 -17.62 -24.18 -4.54
N ARG A 121 -16.87 -24.26 -3.44
CA ARG A 121 -15.55 -24.91 -3.38
C ARG A 121 -15.60 -26.43 -3.46
N GLU A 122 -16.77 -27.05 -3.26
CA GLU A 122 -16.91 -28.50 -3.44
C GLU A 122 -16.55 -28.93 -4.87
N ARG A 123 -16.73 -28.04 -5.86
CA ARG A 123 -16.26 -28.27 -7.24
C ARG A 123 -14.76 -28.58 -7.31
N PHE A 124 -13.94 -28.02 -6.42
CA PHE A 124 -12.50 -28.25 -6.42
C PHE A 124 -12.15 -29.65 -5.91
N LYS A 125 -12.94 -30.21 -4.99
CA LYS A 125 -12.77 -31.61 -4.56
C LYS A 125 -13.16 -32.57 -5.68
N GLN A 126 -14.29 -32.30 -6.34
CA GLN A 126 -14.75 -33.07 -7.49
C GLN A 126 -13.74 -33.08 -8.63
N LEU A 127 -13.07 -31.95 -8.89
CA LEU A 127 -12.00 -31.87 -9.88
C LEU A 127 -10.76 -32.67 -9.47
N ALA A 128 -10.39 -32.66 -8.18
CA ALA A 128 -9.23 -33.42 -7.69
C ALA A 128 -9.46 -34.94 -7.67
N GLU A 129 -10.70 -35.39 -7.53
CA GLU A 129 -11.08 -36.81 -7.57
C GLU A 129 -11.28 -37.36 -8.99
N ALA A 130 -11.26 -36.49 -10.01
CA ALA A 130 -11.43 -36.84 -11.42
C ALA A 130 -10.11 -37.13 -12.15
N GLU A 131 -8.97 -37.05 -11.46
CA GLU A 131 -7.62 -37.45 -11.91
C GLU A 131 -7.23 -38.82 -11.34
#